data_AF-A0A8J6QRR3-F1
#
_entry.id   AF-A0A8J6QRR3-F1
#
_cell.length_a   1.000
_cell.length_b   1.000
_cell.length_c   1.000
_cell.angle_alpha   90.00
_cell.angle_beta   90.00
_cell.angle_gamma   90.00
#
_symmetry.space_group_name_H-M   'P 1'
#
loop_
_entity.id
_entity.type
_entity.pdbx_description
1 polymer ?
#
loop_
_entity_poly.entity_id
_entity_poly.type
_entity_poly.pdbx_seq_one_letter_code
_entity_poly.pdbx_strand_id
1 'polypeptide(L)'
;MVVALATEAGVLGLDHPRIEENLKRSRAKAVKASVLSQAQALLDTNPPSCHAAATLLADALVHEPDSSDYRKLLEKAVRLEITERSGDALSPEIRDATVDLHVNERLLDALQRVRSSDTATG
;
A
#
# COMPACT_ATOMS: atom_id res chain seq x y z
N MET A 1 -1.71 15.59 16.41
CA MET A 1 -0.97 16.61 17.20
C MET A 1 0.27 17.14 16.47
N VAL A 2 1.23 16.30 16.05
CA VAL A 2 2.49 16.76 15.39
C VAL A 2 2.27 17.51 14.07
N VAL A 3 1.37 17.03 13.19
CA VAL A 3 1.08 17.71 11.92
C VAL A 3 0.40 19.05 12.14
N ALA A 4 -0.52 19.14 13.10
CA ALA A 4 -1.23 20.39 13.44
C ALA A 4 -0.27 21.44 13.99
N LEU A 5 0.56 21.07 14.97
CA LEU A 5 1.59 21.95 15.55
C LEU A 5 2.61 22.44 14.52
N ALA A 6 3.07 21.56 13.63
CA ALA A 6 4.03 21.94 12.60
C ALA A 6 3.38 22.82 11.50
N THR A 7 2.09 22.62 11.21
CA THR A 7 1.34 23.49 10.28
C THR A 7 1.13 24.88 10.89
N GLU A 8 0.80 24.94 12.18
CA GLU A 8 0.64 26.18 12.93
C GLU A 8 1.98 26.95 13.06
N ALA A 9 3.10 26.26 13.27
CA ALA A 9 4.43 26.86 13.25
C ALA A 9 4.76 27.52 11.89
N GLY A 10 4.39 26.90 10.77
CA GLY A 10 4.56 27.49 9.44
C GLY A 10 3.67 28.71 9.21
N VAL A 11 2.43 28.70 9.72
CA VAL A 11 1.53 29.88 9.67
C VAL A 11 2.09 31.04 10.49
N LEU A 12 2.80 30.75 11.58
CA LEU A 12 3.46 31.73 12.45
C LEU A 12 4.83 32.19 11.93
N GLY A 13 5.27 31.74 10.74
CA GLY A 13 6.56 32.11 10.14
C GLY A 13 7.76 31.54 10.90
N LEU A 14 7.57 30.47 11.69
CA LEU A 14 8.64 29.73 12.36
C LEU A 14 9.23 28.69 11.39
N ASP A 15 9.49 29.12 10.16
CA ASP A 15 9.90 28.26 9.05
C ASP A 15 11.34 27.80 9.29
N HIS A 16 11.47 26.58 9.79
CA HIS A 16 12.77 25.94 9.99
C HIS A 16 12.81 24.67 9.13
N PRO A 17 13.90 24.39 8.38
CA PRO A 17 14.01 23.21 7.51
C PRO A 17 13.68 21.89 8.23
N ARG A 18 14.10 21.77 9.50
CA ARG A 18 13.72 20.64 10.37
C ARG A 18 12.22 20.49 10.63
N ILE A 19 11.46 21.59 10.74
CA ILE A 19 10.00 21.56 10.94
C ILE A 19 9.34 21.05 9.67
N GLU A 20 9.74 21.55 8.50
CA GLU A 20 9.25 21.07 7.20
C GLU A 20 9.53 19.57 7.01
N GLU A 21 10.75 19.12 7.30
CA GLU A 21 11.12 17.70 7.20
C GLU A 21 10.32 16.83 8.18
N ASN A 22 10.12 17.30 9.41
CA ASN A 22 9.27 16.62 10.40
C ASN A 22 7.82 16.54 9.95
N LEU A 23 7.31 17.60 9.33
CA LEU A 23 5.95 17.68 8.82
C LEU A 23 5.76 16.73 7.64
N LYS A 24 6.71 16.70 6.68
CA LYS A 24 6.74 15.74 5.56
C LYS A 24 6.76 14.29 6.07
N ARG A 25 7.65 13.97 7.01
CA ARG A 25 7.74 12.62 7.62
C ARG A 25 6.46 12.26 8.36
N SER A 26 5.86 13.19 9.09
CA SER A 26 4.62 12.94 9.83
C SER A 26 3.43 12.72 8.90
N ARG A 27 3.34 13.48 7.81
CA ARG A 27 2.34 13.26 6.75
C ARG A 27 2.51 11.91 6.09
N ALA A 28 3.73 11.53 5.70
CA ALA A 28 4.00 10.21 5.13
C ALA A 28 3.58 9.07 6.07
N LYS A 29 3.92 9.17 7.36
CA LYS A 29 3.47 8.20 8.38
C LYS A 29 1.94 8.13 8.50
N ALA A 30 1.26 9.27 8.46
CA ALA A 30 -0.20 9.32 8.55
C ALA A 30 -0.88 8.68 7.32
N VAL A 31 -0.36 8.97 6.12
CA VAL A 31 -0.81 8.33 4.87
C VAL A 31 -0.61 6.82 4.97
N LYS A 32 0.59 6.37 5.37
CA LYS A 32 0.89 4.95 5.53
C LYS A 32 -0.04 4.26 6.52
N ALA A 33 -0.27 4.85 7.69
CA ALA A 33 -1.21 4.32 8.67
C ALA A 33 -2.64 4.23 8.12
N SER A 34 -3.08 5.23 7.35
CA SER A 34 -4.40 5.24 6.71
C SER A 34 -4.52 4.11 5.68
N VAL A 35 -3.54 3.94 4.80
CA VAL A 35 -3.52 2.88 3.78
C VAL A 35 -3.56 1.50 4.46
N LEU A 36 -2.73 1.27 5.48
CA LEU A 36 -2.72 0.00 6.22
C LEU A 36 -4.06 -0.28 6.89
N SER A 37 -4.68 0.74 7.52
CA SER A 37 -5.99 0.59 8.15
C SER A 37 -7.09 0.28 7.15
N GLN A 38 -7.09 0.92 5.98
CA GLN A 38 -8.08 0.67 4.93
C GLN A 38 -7.90 -0.73 4.34
N ALA A 39 -6.67 -1.13 4.05
CA ALA A 39 -6.36 -2.47 3.57
C ALA A 39 -6.81 -3.54 4.57
N GLN A 40 -6.52 -3.34 5.86
CA GLN A 40 -6.93 -4.29 6.91
C GLN A 40 -8.45 -4.39 7.01
N ALA A 41 -9.17 -3.27 6.99
CA ALA A 41 -10.64 -3.28 6.99
C ALA A 41 -11.22 -4.03 5.77
N LEU A 42 -10.64 -3.84 4.58
CA LEU A 42 -11.04 -4.55 3.37
C LEU A 42 -10.81 -6.07 3.51
N LEU A 43 -9.70 -6.49 4.10
CA LEU A 43 -9.42 -7.90 4.35
C LEU A 43 -10.37 -8.54 5.37
N ASP A 44 -10.86 -7.76 6.33
CA ASP A 44 -11.75 -8.26 7.38
C ASP A 44 -13.21 -8.37 6.91
N THR A 45 -13.58 -7.76 5.77
CA THR A 45 -14.98 -7.65 5.36
C THR A 45 -15.46 -8.82 4.50
N ASN A 46 -14.77 -9.15 3.39
CA ASN A 46 -15.25 -10.14 2.41
C ASN A 46 -14.21 -10.54 1.31
N PRO A 47 -14.47 -11.62 0.55
CA PRO A 47 -13.69 -12.08 -0.60
C PRO A 47 -13.39 -11.01 -1.67
N PRO A 48 -14.40 -10.33 -2.27
CA PRO A 48 -14.16 -9.29 -3.28
C PRO A 48 -13.34 -8.10 -2.75
N SER A 49 -13.36 -7.84 -1.45
CA SER A 49 -12.55 -6.79 -0.84
C SER A 49 -11.07 -7.19 -0.66
N CYS A 50 -10.71 -8.48 -0.74
CA CYS A 50 -9.31 -8.91 -0.81
C CYS A 50 -8.64 -8.41 -2.10
N HIS A 51 -9.35 -8.47 -3.23
CA HIS A 51 -8.85 -7.92 -4.49
C HIS A 51 -8.62 -6.40 -4.38
N ALA A 52 -9.56 -5.66 -3.78
CA ALA A 52 -9.43 -4.22 -3.57
C ALA A 52 -8.27 -3.87 -2.63
N ALA A 53 -8.10 -4.62 -1.53
CA ALA A 53 -6.98 -4.46 -0.61
C ALA A 53 -5.63 -4.68 -1.31
N ALA A 54 -5.53 -5.75 -2.12
CA ALA A 54 -4.33 -6.06 -2.87
C ALA A 54 -3.99 -4.97 -3.90
N THR A 55 -4.98 -4.41 -4.60
CA THR A 55 -4.78 -3.29 -5.53
C THR A 55 -4.26 -2.04 -4.80
N LEU A 56 -4.91 -1.66 -3.69
CA LEU A 56 -4.50 -0.52 -2.87
C LEU A 56 -3.05 -0.65 -2.36
N LEU A 57 -2.67 -1.83 -1.90
CA LEU A 57 -1.33 -2.11 -1.38
C LEU A 57 -0.27 -2.14 -2.47
N ALA A 58 -0.61 -2.67 -3.66
CA ALA A 58 0.28 -2.65 -4.82
C ALA A 58 0.57 -1.21 -5.27
N ASP A 59 -0.46 -0.36 -5.35
CA ASP A 59 -0.29 1.06 -5.68
C ASP A 59 0.56 1.79 -4.63
N ALA A 60 0.38 1.48 -3.33
CA ALA A 60 1.20 2.06 -2.26
C ALA A 60 2.67 1.62 -2.34
N LEU A 61 2.94 0.36 -2.75
CA LEU A 61 4.30 -0.16 -2.95
C LEU A 61 5.04 0.47 -4.13
N VAL A 62 4.32 0.99 -5.14
CA VAL A 62 4.97 1.78 -6.21
C VAL A 62 5.61 3.05 -5.65
N HIS A 63 4.98 3.68 -4.65
CA HIS A 63 5.48 4.90 -4.02
C HIS A 63 6.46 4.65 -2.86
N GLU A 64 6.33 3.52 -2.17
CA GLU A 64 7.21 3.09 -1.07
C GLU A 64 7.63 1.62 -1.23
N PRO A 65 8.57 1.31 -2.16
CA PRO A 65 8.92 -0.07 -2.51
C PRO A 65 9.56 -0.86 -1.36
N ASP A 66 10.22 -0.17 -0.43
CA ASP A 66 10.88 -0.78 0.72
C ASP A 66 9.93 -1.05 1.91
N SER A 67 8.63 -0.74 1.78
CA SER A 67 7.67 -0.91 2.86
C SER A 67 7.30 -2.38 3.07
N SER A 68 8.02 -3.02 4.01
CA SER A 68 7.73 -4.42 4.40
C SER A 68 6.31 -4.63 4.93
N ASP A 69 5.68 -3.62 5.53
CA ASP A 69 4.30 -3.71 6.02
C ASP A 69 3.30 -3.86 4.87
N TYR A 70 3.46 -3.07 3.81
CA TYR A 70 2.60 -3.17 2.63
C TYR A 70 2.81 -4.52 1.94
N ARG A 71 4.06 -4.96 1.81
CA ARG A 71 4.38 -6.24 1.18
C ARG A 71 3.76 -7.43 1.90
N LYS A 72 3.90 -7.49 3.23
CA LYS A 72 3.29 -8.56 4.04
C LYS A 72 1.77 -8.58 3.94
N LEU A 73 1.12 -7.41 3.97
CA LEU A 73 -0.33 -7.32 3.83
C LEU A 73 -0.79 -7.68 2.42
N LEU A 74 -0.01 -7.35 1.39
CA LEU A 74 -0.31 -7.70 0.00
C LEU A 74 -0.22 -9.22 -0.20
N GLU A 75 0.85 -9.84 0.30
CA GLU A 75 1.01 -11.30 0.31
C GLU A 75 -0.16 -11.99 1.04
N LYS A 76 -0.59 -11.44 2.19
CA LYS A 76 -1.77 -11.93 2.92
C LYS A 76 -3.05 -11.82 2.08
N ALA A 77 -3.29 -10.66 1.45
CA ALA A 77 -4.46 -10.43 0.61
C ALA A 77 -4.53 -11.41 -0.57
N VAL A 78 -3.41 -11.60 -1.26
CA VAL A 78 -3.28 -12.52 -2.40
C VAL A 78 -3.45 -13.97 -1.95
N ARG A 79 -2.86 -14.35 -0.81
CA ARG A 79 -3.01 -15.70 -0.25
C ARG A 79 -4.46 -16.02 0.08
N LEU A 80 -5.22 -15.08 0.63
CA LEU A 80 -6.65 -15.23 0.87
C LEU A 80 -7.42 -15.43 -0.44
N GLU A 81 -7.18 -14.58 -1.44
CA GLU A 81 -7.82 -14.68 -2.76
C GLU A 81 -7.56 -16.03 -3.45
N ILE A 82 -6.32 -16.54 -3.39
CA ILE A 82 -5.97 -17.85 -3.94
C ILE A 82 -6.67 -18.97 -3.16
N THR A 83 -6.69 -18.88 -1.83
CA THR A 83 -7.34 -19.89 -0.98
C THR A 83 -8.84 -19.97 -1.26
N GLU A 84 -9.50 -18.84 -1.54
CA GLU A 84 -10.92 -18.81 -1.91
C GLU A 84 -11.17 -19.40 -3.31
N ARG A 85 -10.28 -19.14 -4.28
CA ARG A 85 -10.44 -19.63 -5.66
C ARG A 85 -10.10 -21.10 -5.83
N SER A 86 -9.05 -21.56 -5.16
CA SER A 86 -8.47 -22.90 -5.35
C SER A 86 -8.76 -23.85 -4.18
N GLY A 87 -9.30 -23.35 -3.07
CA GLY A 87 -9.40 -24.12 -1.83
C GLY A 87 -8.02 -24.54 -1.31
N ASP A 88 -7.97 -25.70 -0.65
CA ASP A 88 -6.73 -26.33 -0.18
C ASP A 88 -6.09 -27.28 -1.20
N ALA A 89 -6.48 -27.18 -2.48
CA ALA A 89 -6.04 -28.11 -3.52
C ALA A 89 -4.56 -27.96 -3.93
N LEU A 90 -3.93 -26.82 -3.60
CA LEU A 90 -2.53 -26.54 -3.91
C LEU A 90 -1.62 -27.03 -2.78
N SER A 91 -0.52 -27.70 -3.13
CA SER A 91 0.57 -27.96 -2.18
C SER A 91 1.13 -26.63 -1.64
N PRO A 92 1.69 -26.61 -0.42
CA PRO A 92 2.24 -25.39 0.17
C PRO A 92 3.25 -24.68 -0.75
N GLU A 93 4.13 -25.42 -1.40
CA GLU A 93 5.18 -24.88 -2.27
C GLU A 93 4.60 -24.24 -3.53
N ILE A 94 3.60 -24.89 -4.14
CA ILE A 94 2.90 -24.34 -5.32
C ILE A 94 2.10 -23.10 -4.92
N ARG A 95 1.48 -23.13 -3.74
CA ARG A 95 0.72 -21.99 -3.21
C ARG A 95 1.63 -20.77 -3.00
N ASP A 96 2.78 -20.97 -2.37
CA ASP A 96 3.75 -19.89 -2.13
C ASP A 96 4.27 -19.31 -3.47
N ALA A 97 4.65 -20.16 -4.42
CA ALA A 97 5.04 -19.69 -5.75
C ALA A 97 3.92 -18.95 -6.50
N THR A 98 2.67 -19.40 -6.34
CA THR A 98 1.50 -18.74 -6.94
C THR A 98 1.23 -17.38 -6.30
N VAL A 99 1.39 -17.26 -4.97
CA VAL A 99 1.30 -15.98 -4.26
C VAL A 99 2.35 -15.02 -4.78
N ASP A 100 3.62 -15.44 -4.86
CA ASP A 100 4.72 -14.60 -5.35
C ASP A 100 4.46 -14.10 -6.78
N LEU A 101 3.96 -14.98 -7.66
CA LEU A 101 3.59 -14.61 -9.03
C LEU A 101 2.50 -13.53 -9.04
N HIS A 102 1.40 -13.74 -8.31
CA HIS A 102 0.28 -12.79 -8.27
C HIS A 102 0.67 -11.46 -7.63
N VAL A 103 1.55 -11.47 -6.63
CA VAL A 103 2.12 -10.24 -6.05
C VAL A 103 2.89 -9.47 -7.12
N ASN A 104 3.76 -10.14 -7.87
CA ASN A 104 4.55 -9.51 -8.93
C ASN A 104 3.67 -8.98 -10.07
N GLU A 105 2.64 -9.72 -10.49
CA GLU A 105 1.66 -9.29 -11.50
C GLU A 105 0.96 -8.00 -11.07
N ARG A 106 0.49 -7.93 -9.83
CA ARG A 106 -0.19 -6.73 -9.30
C ARG A 106 0.73 -5.52 -9.21
N LEU A 107 1.99 -5.73 -8.82
CA LEU A 107 2.99 -4.66 -8.81
C LEU A 107 3.29 -4.17 -10.22
N LEU A 108 3.39 -5.08 -11.19
CA LEU A 108 3.55 -4.73 -12.60
C LEU A 108 2.36 -3.91 -13.11
N ASP A 109 1.13 -4.31 -12.80
CA ASP A 109 -0.08 -3.57 -13.16
C ASP A 109 -0.10 -2.17 -12.56
N ALA A 110 0.27 -2.03 -11.28
CA ALA A 110 0.36 -0.75 -10.60
C ALA A 110 1.40 0.18 -11.26
N LEU A 111 2.58 -0.35 -11.57
CA LEU A 111 3.63 0.38 -12.29
C LEU A 111 3.16 0.83 -13.69
N GLN A 112 2.45 -0.04 -14.41
CA GLN A 112 1.90 0.29 -15.72
C GLN A 112 0.83 1.39 -15.65
N ARG A 113 -0.02 1.39 -14.61
CA ARG A 113 -0.99 2.47 -14.37
C ARG A 113 -0.30 3.82 -14.19
N VAL A 114 0.73 3.87 -13.33
CA VAL A 114 1.51 5.10 -13.08
C VAL A 114 2.20 5.60 -14.36
N ARG A 115 2.83 4.69 -15.12
CA ARG A 115 3.44 5.06 -16.40
C ARG A 115 2.42 5.62 -17.39
N SER A 116 1.22 5.04 -17.44
CA SER A 116 0.17 5.46 -18.37
C SER A 116 -0.40 6.83 -18.01
N SER A 117 -0.52 7.16 -16.71
CA SER A 117 -0.93 8.49 -16.26
C SER A 117 0.09 9.57 -16.61
N ASP A 118 1.38 9.26 -16.52
CA ASP A 118 2.44 10.22 -16.86
C ASP A 118 2.42 10.56 -18.35
N THR A 119 2.19 9.58 -19.23
CA THR A 119 2.12 9.79 -20.68
C THR A 119 0.85 10.52 -21.15
N ALA A 120 -0.21 10.56 -20.34
CA ALA A 120 -1.46 11.24 -20.70
C ALA A 120 -1.46 12.74 -20.34
N THR A 121 -0.47 13.19 -19.55
CA THR A 121 -0.42 14.56 -19.00
C THR A 121 0.73 15.40 -19.61
N GLY A 122 1.54 14.81 -20.50
CA GLY A 122 2.62 15.47 -21.24
C GLY A 122 2.28 15.67 -22.71
#